data_AF-A0AAE7R9L3-F1
#
_entry.id   AF-A0AAE7R9L3-F1
#
_cell.length_a   1.000
_cell.length_b   1.000
_cell.length_c   1.000
_cell.angle_alpha   90.00
_cell.angle_beta   90.00
_cell.angle_gamma   90.00
#
_symmetry.space_group_name_H-M   'P 1'
#
loop_
_entity.id
_entity.type
_entity.pdbx_description
1 polymer ?
#
loop_
_entity_poly.entity_id
_entity_poly.type
_entity_poly.pdbx_seq_one_letter_code
_entity_poly.pdbx_strand_id
1 'polypeptide(L)'
;MRVVWTKGALRELASIGDYIAEQNPRAAARIARLIHKTTHDLLSSNPFIGRRGDIDGTRELVISGTPYIVAYAVSGDDIQVLFVQHGAREWPTTLSD
;
A
#
# COMPACT_ATOMS: atom_id res chain seq x y z
N MET A 1 14.57 8.52 -0.23
CA MET A 1 14.52 7.27 0.54
C MET A 1 14.11 6.12 -0.36
N ARG A 2 14.57 4.91 -0.07
CA ARG A 2 14.30 3.73 -0.90
C ARG A 2 12.98 3.07 -0.47
N VAL A 3 12.04 2.93 -1.40
CA VAL A 3 10.77 2.24 -1.14
C VAL A 3 10.93 0.75 -1.39
N VAL A 4 10.70 -0.07 -0.37
CA VAL A 4 10.86 -1.52 -0.38
C VAL A 4 9.52 -2.17 -0.11
N TRP A 5 9.06 -3.00 -1.05
CA TRP A 5 7.83 -3.78 -0.87
C TRP A 5 8.12 -5.10 -0.17
N THR A 6 7.43 -5.35 0.94
CA THR A 6 7.50 -6.66 1.59
C THR A 6 6.81 -7.72 0.72
N LYS A 7 7.14 -9.00 0.96
CA LYS A 7 6.45 -10.11 0.30
C LYS A 7 4.95 -10.12 0.62
N GLY A 8 4.57 -9.74 1.84
CA GLY A 8 3.17 -9.59 2.24
C GLY A 8 2.43 -8.54 1.40
N ALA A 9 2.99 -7.33 1.29
CA ALA A 9 2.41 -6.28 0.46
C ALA A 9 2.27 -6.67 -1.02
N LEU A 10 3.24 -7.39 -1.58
CA LEU A 10 3.15 -7.87 -2.96
C LEU A 10 2.06 -8.93 -3.15
N ARG A 11 1.87 -9.83 -2.17
CA ARG A 11 0.77 -10.80 -2.16
C ARG A 11 -0.57 -10.10 -2.14
N GLU A 12 -0.77 -9.13 -1.24
CA GLU A 12 -2.01 -8.36 -1.16
C GLU A 12 -2.29 -7.58 -2.46
N LEU A 13 -1.27 -6.94 -3.04
CA LEU A 13 -1.41 -6.23 -4.31
C LEU A 13 -1.81 -7.17 -5.46
N ALA A 14 -1.25 -8.38 -5.48
CA ALA A 14 -1.63 -9.41 -6.45
C ALA A 14 -3.09 -9.87 -6.24
N SER A 15 -3.49 -10.17 -5.01
CA SER A 15 -4.86 -10.57 -4.68
C SER A 15 -5.90 -9.48 -5.00
N ILE A 16 -5.55 -8.21 -4.80
CA ILE A 16 -6.37 -7.07 -5.27
C ILE A 16 -6.52 -7.09 -6.79
N GLY A 17 -5.42 -7.33 -7.50
CA GLY A 17 -5.41 -7.47 -8.96
C GLY A 17 -6.32 -8.60 -9.43
N ASP A 18 -6.17 -9.79 -8.86
CA ASP A 18 -6.94 -10.98 -9.20
C ASP A 18 -8.44 -10.75 -8.97
N TYR A 19 -8.81 -10.21 -7.81
CA TYR A 19 -10.20 -9.90 -7.47
C TYR A 19 -10.84 -8.94 -8.48
N ILE A 20 -10.16 -7.85 -8.84
CA ILE A 20 -10.67 -6.89 -9.83
C ILE A 20 -10.70 -7.52 -11.23
N ALA A 21 -9.74 -8.38 -11.55
CA ALA A 21 -9.58 -8.98 -12.87
C ALA A 21 -10.73 -9.94 -13.22
N GLU A 22 -11.36 -10.56 -12.23
CA GLU A 22 -12.57 -11.38 -12.42
C GLU A 22 -13.68 -10.61 -13.15
N GLN A 23 -13.82 -9.31 -12.92
CA GLN A 23 -14.82 -8.48 -13.61
C GLN A 23 -14.22 -7.57 -14.68
N ASN A 24 -13.00 -7.06 -14.47
CA ASN A 24 -12.36 -6.10 -15.37
C ASN A 24 -10.81 -6.16 -15.32
N PRO A 25 -10.18 -7.01 -16.15
CA PRO A 25 -8.71 -7.15 -16.18
C PRO A 25 -7.97 -5.85 -16.51
N ARG A 26 -8.56 -4.96 -17.32
CA ARG A 26 -7.97 -3.67 -17.64
C ARG A 26 -7.96 -2.75 -16.42
N ALA A 27 -9.03 -2.78 -15.62
CA ALA A 27 -9.08 -2.04 -14.36
C ALA A 27 -8.07 -2.59 -13.35
N ALA A 28 -7.91 -3.91 -13.24
CA ALA A 28 -6.92 -4.53 -12.36
C ALA A 28 -5.50 -4.01 -12.65
N ALA A 29 -5.05 -4.09 -13.91
CA ALA A 29 -3.73 -3.59 -14.31
C ALA A 29 -3.57 -2.08 -14.08
N ARG A 30 -4.63 -1.29 -14.28
CA ARG A 30 -4.62 0.16 -14.02
C ARG A 30 -4.47 0.47 -12.53
N ILE A 31 -5.24 -0.21 -11.68
CA ILE A 31 -5.23 0.00 -10.22
C ILE A 31 -3.90 -0.42 -9.61
N ALA A 32 -3.39 -1.61 -9.96
CA ALA A 32 -2.10 -2.08 -9.45
C ALA A 32 -0.95 -1.11 -9.81
N ARG A 33 -0.93 -0.62 -11.06
CA ARG A 33 0.05 0.38 -11.51
C ARG A 33 -0.08 1.70 -10.76
N LEU A 34 -1.31 2.16 -10.53
CA LEU A 34 -1.58 3.41 -9.82
C LEU A 34 -1.09 3.34 -8.37
N ILE A 35 -1.45 2.27 -7.65
CA ILE A 35 -1.00 2.05 -6.26
C ILE A 35 0.53 2.04 -6.20
N HIS A 36 1.19 1.22 -7.05
CA HIS A 36 2.65 1.11 -7.03
C HIS A 36 3.35 2.44 -7.35
N LYS A 37 2.91 3.13 -8.42
CA LYS A 37 3.51 4.39 -8.85
C LYS A 37 3.30 5.51 -7.81
N THR A 38 2.06 5.72 -7.37
CA THR A 38 1.75 6.77 -6.38
C THR A 38 2.49 6.55 -5.06
N THR A 39 2.59 5.30 -4.61
CA THR A 39 3.37 4.95 -3.41
C THR A 39 4.84 5.34 -3.57
N HIS A 40 5.47 4.94 -4.68
CA HIS A 40 6.86 5.26 -4.95
C HIS A 40 7.11 6.78 -5.05
N ASP A 41 6.31 7.47 -5.87
CA ASP A 41 6.48 8.88 -6.19
C ASP A 41 6.31 9.77 -4.95
N LEU A 42 5.30 9.47 -4.10
CA LEU A 42 5.06 10.25 -2.88
C LEU A 42 6.07 9.94 -1.78
N LEU A 43 6.30 8.66 -1.50
CA LEU A 43 7.08 8.26 -0.32
C LEU A 43 8.58 8.48 -0.50
N SER A 44 9.12 8.32 -1.71
CA SER A 44 10.56 8.49 -1.96
C SER A 44 11.11 9.86 -1.54
N SER A 45 10.28 10.92 -1.65
CA SER A 45 10.61 12.30 -1.28
C SER A 45 9.92 12.76 0.00
N ASN A 46 8.78 12.17 0.36
CA ASN A 46 7.94 12.60 1.49
C ASN A 46 7.60 11.40 2.40
N PRO A 47 8.61 10.79 3.07
CA PRO A 47 8.42 9.58 3.86
C PRO A 47 7.36 9.72 4.97
N PHE A 48 7.10 10.93 5.45
CA PHE A 48 6.19 11.17 6.57
C PHE A 48 4.83 11.77 6.15
N ILE A 49 4.50 11.76 4.85
CA ILE A 49 3.25 12.33 4.31
C ILE A 49 2.00 11.55 4.73
N GLY A 50 2.13 10.25 4.97
CA GLY A 50 1.05 9.41 5.47
C GLY A 50 0.68 9.74 6.92
N ARG A 51 -0.61 9.61 7.25
CA ARG A 51 -1.08 9.75 8.64
C ARG A 51 -0.46 8.65 9.50
N ARG A 52 -0.32 8.90 10.80
CA ARG A 52 0.05 7.83 11.75
C ARG A 52 -1.05 6.76 11.71
N GLY A 53 -0.66 5.49 11.60
CA GLY A 53 -1.58 4.36 11.65
C GLY A 53 -1.88 3.93 13.08
N ASP A 54 -2.83 2.99 13.21
CA ASP A 54 -3.24 2.44 14.51
C ASP A 54 -2.19 1.50 15.12
N ILE A 55 -1.37 0.87 14.26
CA ILE A 55 -0.22 0.07 14.69
C ILE A 55 0.97 1.00 14.90
N ASP A 56 1.59 0.94 16.08
CA ASP A 56 2.72 1.80 16.41
C ASP A 56 3.88 1.65 15.40
N GLY A 57 4.52 2.77 15.09
CA GLY A 57 5.56 2.85 14.07
C GLY A 57 5.06 2.79 12.62
N THR A 58 3.77 2.59 12.37
CA THR A 58 3.21 2.55 11.01
C THR A 58 2.57 3.87 10.58
N ARG A 59 2.47 4.03 9.27
CA ARG A 59 1.84 5.17 8.59
C ARG A 59 0.98 4.68 7.44
N GLU A 60 -0.03 5.47 7.13
CA GLU A 60 -1.04 5.13 6.15
C GLU A 60 -1.09 6.19 5.06
N LEU A 61 -0.85 5.74 3.82
CA LEU A 61 -0.95 6.54 2.62
C LEU A 61 -2.23 6.18 1.87
N VAL A 62 -3.17 7.11 1.80
CA VAL A 62 -4.36 6.98 0.96
C VAL A 62 -3.96 7.16 -0.51
N ILE A 63 -4.33 6.20 -1.37
CA ILE A 63 -4.05 6.28 -2.81
C ILE A 63 -5.23 6.97 -3.50
N SER A 64 -5.11 8.29 -3.68
CA SER A 64 -6.13 9.13 -4.31
C SER A 64 -6.64 8.58 -5.64
N GLY A 65 -7.97 8.59 -5.82
CA GLY A 65 -8.61 8.02 -7.01
C GLY A 65 -8.81 6.50 -6.95
N THR A 66 -8.50 5.87 -5.81
CA THR A 66 -8.77 4.45 -5.54
C THR A 66 -9.33 4.30 -4.13
N PRO A 67 -10.00 3.18 -3.82
CA PRO A 67 -10.42 2.89 -2.45
C PRO A 67 -9.30 2.24 -1.62
N TYR A 68 -8.04 2.26 -2.07
CA TYR A 68 -6.94 1.56 -1.43
C TYR A 68 -6.06 2.47 -0.57
N ILE A 69 -5.59 1.91 0.54
CA ILE A 69 -4.66 2.52 1.49
C ILE A 69 -3.43 1.63 1.56
N VAL A 70 -2.26 2.25 1.61
CA VAL A 70 -0.96 1.59 1.76
C VAL A 70 -0.45 1.84 3.16
N ALA A 71 -0.23 0.77 3.93
CA ALA A 71 0.42 0.85 5.23
C ALA A 71 1.93 0.65 5.07
N TYR A 72 2.71 1.49 5.73
CA TYR A 72 4.16 1.49 5.61
C TYR A 72 4.85 1.92 6.91
N ALA A 73 6.12 1.56 7.06
CA ALA A 73 7.00 2.03 8.12
C ALA A 73 8.22 2.73 7.55
N VAL A 74 8.78 3.68 8.29
CA VAL A 74 10.01 4.39 7.95
C VAL A 74 11.11 3.87 8.86
N SER A 75 12.18 3.31 8.28
CA SER A 75 13.29 2.71 9.03
C SER A 75 14.63 3.10 8.39
N GLY A 76 15.36 4.01 9.02
CA GLY A 76 16.61 4.55 8.46
C GLY A 76 16.36 5.22 7.12
N ASP A 77 17.05 4.75 6.07
CA ASP A 77 16.90 5.26 4.69
C ASP A 77 15.83 4.51 3.87
N ASP A 78 15.18 3.53 4.47
CA ASP A 78 14.18 2.69 3.82
C ASP A 78 12.76 3.03 4.27
N ILE A 79 11.84 2.84 3.34
CA ILE A 79 10.40 2.88 3.55
C ILE A 79 9.88 1.49 3.22
N GLN A 80 9.43 0.76 4.24
CA GLN A 80 8.92 -0.59 4.07
C GLN A 80 7.41 -0.55 3.87
N VAL A 81 6.94 -0.98 2.69
CA VAL A 81 5.52 -1.15 2.41
C VAL A 81 5.08 -2.49 3.00
N LEU A 82 4.20 -2.43 4.00
CA LEU A 82 3.82 -3.56 4.84
C LEU A 82 2.61 -4.30 4.25
N PHE A 83 1.57 -3.56 3.88
CA PHE A 83 0.38 -4.13 3.24
C PHE A 83 -0.41 -3.07 2.46
N VAL A 84 -1.30 -3.54 1.58
CA VAL A 84 -2.24 -2.72 0.82
C VAL A 84 -3.65 -3.22 1.08
N GLN A 85 -4.57 -2.35 1.46
CA GLN A 85 -5.93 -2.75 1.82
C GLN A 85 -6.98 -1.79 1.27
N HIS A 86 -8.14 -2.33 0.91
CA HIS A 86 -9.32 -1.52 0.63
C HIS A 86 -9.78 -0.83 1.92
N GLY A 87 -9.94 0.49 1.92
CA GLY A 87 -10.28 1.29 3.12
C GLY A 87 -11.68 1.08 3.69
N ALA A 88 -12.43 0.12 3.16
CA ALA A 88 -13.74 -0.29 3.68
C ALA A 88 -13.69 -1.68 4.36
N ARG A 89 -12.53 -2.35 4.31
CA ARG A 89 -12.28 -3.58 5.06
C ARG A 89 -11.86 -3.22 6.49
N GLU A 90 -12.11 -4.13 7.40
CA GLU A 90 -11.60 -4.03 8.76
C GLU A 90 -10.06 -3.95 8.72
N TRP A 91 -9.52 -2.95 9.41
CA TRP A 91 -8.09 -2.71 9.42
C TRP A 91 -7.42 -3.76 10.30
N PRO A 92 -6.30 -4.36 9.86
CA PRO A 92 -5.62 -5.36 10.68
C PRO A 92 -5.07 -4.72 11.95
N THR A 93 -5.28 -5.38 13.09
CA THR A 93 -4.74 -4.95 14.39
C THR A 93 -3.29 -5.38 14.60
N THR A 94 -2.78 -6.25 13.73
CA THR A 94 -1.41 -6.79 13.76
C THR A 94 -0.86 -6.90 12.34
N LEU A 95 0.45 -6.70 12.17
CA LEU A 95 1.12 -6.99 10.90
C LEU A 95 1.23 -8.51 10.73
N SER A 96 0.76 -9.03 9.61
CA SER A 96 0.97 -10.43 9.25
C SER A 96 2.38 -10.60 8.64
N ASP A 97 3.09 -11.66 9.03
CA ASP A 97 4.43 -11.99 8.56
C ASP A 97 4.53 -12.30 7.03
#